data_AF-A0A957WJ96-F1
#
_entry.id   AF-A0A957WJ96-F1
#
_cell.length_a   1.000
_cell.length_b   1.000
_cell.length_c   1.000
_cell.angle_alpha   90.00
_cell.angle_beta   90.00
_cell.angle_gamma   90.00
#
_symmetry.space_group_name_H-M   'P 1'
#
loop_
_entity.id
_entity.type
_entity.pdbx_description
1 polymer ?
#
loop_
_entity_poly.entity_id
_entity_poly.type
_entity_poly.pdbx_seq_one_letter_code
_entity_poly.pdbx_strand_id
1 'polypeptide(L)'
;MILLTSEQTATLKNWFQPEQPGPLIGSPVIQTGHGACLVDRWPSPQVVLVETAGNYTLLGDPQAITPADLQPYLKGFVDTTEAFAPLLKLAYPEVKPWQRVVFVQPDHSEPVAAGDYSLRRLAPSDS
;
A
#
# COMPACT_ATOMS: atom_id res chain seq x y z
N MET A 1 5.15 -3.72 16.03
CA MET A 1 4.05 -4.37 15.26
C MET A 1 4.37 -5.85 15.03
N ILE A 2 3.36 -6.67 14.72
CA ILE A 2 3.47 -8.12 14.49
C ILE A 2 3.47 -8.40 12.99
N LEU A 3 4.49 -9.09 12.48
CA LEU A 3 4.53 -9.56 11.08
C LEU A 3 3.62 -10.79 10.91
N LEU A 4 2.74 -10.76 9.92
CA LEU A 4 1.83 -11.85 9.61
C LEU A 4 2.40 -12.82 8.57
N THR A 5 1.98 -14.08 8.65
CA THR A 5 2.22 -15.05 7.58
C THR A 5 1.32 -14.76 6.38
N SER A 6 1.61 -15.37 5.22
CA SER A 6 0.76 -15.24 4.03
C SER A 6 -0.68 -15.73 4.28
N GLU A 7 -0.85 -16.82 5.04
CA GLU A 7 -2.17 -17.36 5.40
C GLU A 7 -2.96 -16.39 6.29
N GLN A 8 -2.31 -15.78 7.29
CA GLN A 8 -2.93 -14.78 8.15
C GLN A 8 -3.27 -13.51 7.38
N THR A 9 -2.37 -13.05 6.52
CA THR A 9 -2.55 -11.88 5.66
C THR A 9 -3.77 -12.05 4.73
N ALA A 10 -4.00 -13.25 4.21
CA ALA A 10 -5.15 -13.54 3.36
C ALA A 10 -6.51 -13.32 4.06
N THR A 11 -6.56 -13.42 5.39
CA THR A 11 -7.81 -13.17 6.15
C THR A 11 -8.15 -11.68 6.24
N LEU A 12 -7.19 -10.78 5.95
CA LEU A 12 -7.37 -9.33 6.00
C LEU A 12 -7.95 -8.73 4.71
N LYS A 13 -8.43 -9.53 3.75
CA LYS A 13 -8.95 -9.07 2.46
C LYS A 13 -9.93 -7.89 2.56
N ASN A 14 -10.79 -7.88 3.59
CA ASN A 14 -11.80 -6.83 3.78
C ASN A 14 -11.22 -5.47 4.18
N TRP A 15 -9.99 -5.41 4.69
CA TRP A 15 -9.32 -4.14 5.01
C TRP A 15 -8.98 -3.31 3.77
N PHE A 16 -8.91 -3.95 2.59
CA PHE A 16 -8.49 -3.33 1.35
C PHE A 16 -9.65 -3.16 0.35
N GLN A 17 -10.89 -3.29 0.84
CA GLN A 17 -12.10 -3.15 0.06
C GLN A 17 -12.93 -1.94 0.53
N PRO A 18 -13.58 -1.20 -0.38
CA PRO A 18 -13.46 -1.30 -1.83
C PRO A 18 -12.09 -0.83 -2.32
N GLU A 19 -11.59 -1.43 -3.40
CA GLU A 19 -10.39 -0.91 -4.07
C GLU A 19 -10.66 0.52 -4.53
N GLN A 20 -9.79 1.45 -4.14
CA GLN A 20 -9.84 2.83 -4.60
C GLN A 20 -8.78 3.04 -5.69
N PRO A 21 -9.07 3.86 -6.71
CA PRO A 21 -8.06 4.29 -7.67
C PRO A 21 -6.83 4.86 -6.95
N GLY A 22 -5.64 4.33 -7.24
CA GLY A 22 -4.41 4.66 -6.53
C GLY A 22 -3.42 3.49 -6.54
N PRO A 23 -2.24 3.63 -5.89
CA PRO A 23 -1.33 2.50 -5.71
C PRO A 23 -2.01 1.44 -4.84
N LEU A 24 -2.51 0.38 -5.50
CA LEU A 24 -3.05 -0.79 -4.82
C LEU A 24 -1.86 -1.57 -4.25
N ILE A 25 -1.46 -1.30 -3.01
CA ILE A 25 -0.35 -2.02 -2.37
C ILE A 25 -0.91 -3.20 -1.57
N GLY A 26 -2.05 -3.00 -0.89
CA GLY A 26 -2.71 -4.03 -0.08
C GLY A 26 -3.15 -5.26 -0.87
N SER A 27 -3.92 -5.07 -1.94
CA SER A 27 -4.49 -6.16 -2.74
C SER A 27 -3.41 -7.06 -3.39
N PRO A 28 -2.33 -6.52 -4.01
CA PRO A 28 -1.26 -7.36 -4.55
C PRO A 28 -0.46 -8.13 -3.50
N VAL A 29 -0.24 -7.59 -2.29
CA VAL A 29 0.43 -8.35 -1.21
C VAL A 29 -0.40 -9.55 -0.80
N ILE A 30 -1.71 -9.37 -0.65
CA ILE A 30 -2.63 -10.47 -0.35
C ILE A 30 -2.68 -11.50 -1.48
N GLN A 31 -2.74 -11.04 -2.73
CA GLN A 31 -2.96 -11.92 -3.89
C GLN A 31 -1.69 -12.65 -4.34
N THR A 32 -0.52 -12.00 -4.25
CA THR A 32 0.74 -12.52 -4.79
C THR A 32 1.71 -13.00 -3.71
N GLY A 33 1.50 -12.60 -2.45
CA GLY A 33 2.40 -12.89 -1.34
C GLY A 33 3.72 -12.10 -1.37
N HIS A 34 3.92 -11.22 -2.35
CA HIS A 34 5.12 -10.38 -2.42
C HIS A 34 4.93 -9.09 -1.63
N GLY A 35 5.59 -9.00 -0.48
CA GLY A 35 5.55 -7.85 0.42
C GLY A 35 5.50 -8.29 1.88
N ALA A 36 5.25 -7.34 2.77
CA ALA A 36 5.08 -7.61 4.20
C ALA A 36 3.76 -7.03 4.70
N CYS A 37 3.07 -7.76 5.59
CA CYS A 37 1.88 -7.28 6.28
C CYS A 37 2.13 -7.31 7.79
N LEU A 38 2.00 -6.15 8.43
CA LEU A 38 2.16 -5.98 9.87
C LEU A 38 0.86 -5.47 10.50
N VAL A 39 0.62 -5.87 11.75
CA VAL A 39 -0.53 -5.41 12.54
C VAL A 39 -0.14 -4.99 13.95
N ASP A 40 -0.97 -4.16 14.59
CA ASP A 40 -0.79 -3.83 16.01
C ASP A 40 -1.06 -5.05 16.91
N ARG A 41 -2.10 -5.81 16.59
CA ARG A 41 -2.51 -7.00 17.34
C ARG A 41 -3.09 -8.08 16.42
N TRP A 42 -3.04 -9.31 16.91
CA TRP A 42 -3.63 -10.47 16.27
C TRP A 42 -4.43 -11.26 17.30
N PRO A 43 -5.63 -11.81 16.98
CA PRO A 43 -6.26 -11.95 15.66
C PRO A 43 -7.17 -10.80 15.20
N SER A 44 -7.43 -9.80 16.05
CA SER A 44 -8.38 -8.71 15.75
C SER A 44 -7.63 -7.37 15.60
N PRO A 45 -6.97 -7.13 14.47
CA PRO A 45 -6.17 -5.92 14.28
C PRO A 45 -7.03 -4.65 14.37
N GLN A 46 -6.43 -3.57 14.84
CA GLN A 46 -6.97 -2.22 14.76
C GLN A 46 -6.17 -1.35 13.80
N VAL A 47 -4.92 -1.73 13.52
CA VAL A 47 -4.06 -1.10 12.52
C VAL A 47 -3.42 -2.16 11.65
N VAL A 48 -3.40 -1.89 10.35
CA VAL A 48 -2.73 -2.71 9.34
C VAL A 48 -1.73 -1.85 8.58
N LEU A 49 -0.49 -2.32 8.50
CA LEU A 49 0.59 -1.74 7.70
C LEU A 49 1.02 -2.75 6.66
N VAL A 50 0.90 -2.39 5.38
CA VAL A 50 1.38 -3.20 4.26
C VAL A 50 2.57 -2.51 3.60
N GLU A 51 3.58 -3.28 3.23
CA GLU A 51 4.76 -2.81 2.49
C GLU A 51 4.95 -3.60 1.19
N THR A 52 5.29 -2.90 0.12
CA THR A 52 5.81 -3.48 -1.12
C THR A 52 6.76 -2.52 -1.81
N ALA A 53 8.01 -2.94 -2.00
CA ALA A 53 9.02 -2.20 -2.74
C ALA A 53 9.17 -0.73 -2.29
N GLY A 54 9.15 -0.48 -0.96
CA GLY A 54 9.28 0.85 -0.38
C GLY A 54 8.04 1.74 -0.49
N ASN A 55 6.90 1.19 -0.92
CA ASN A 55 5.60 1.82 -0.80
C ASN A 55 4.82 1.15 0.33
N TYR A 56 4.09 1.95 1.09
CA TYR A 56 3.39 1.52 2.28
C TYR A 56 1.92 1.93 2.24
N THR A 57 1.04 1.08 2.75
CA THR A 57 -0.36 1.43 3.04
C THR A 57 -0.61 1.25 4.53
N LEU A 58 -1.05 2.31 5.20
CA LEU A 58 -1.35 2.31 6.64
C LEU A 58 -2.83 2.60 6.87
N LEU A 59 -3.54 1.65 7.48
CA LEU A 59 -4.99 1.66 7.65
C LEU A 59 -5.37 1.43 9.12
N GLY A 60 -6.55 1.91 9.51
CA GLY A 60 -7.14 1.64 10.81
C GLY A 60 -7.19 2.84 11.76
N ASP A 61 -7.06 2.57 13.06
CA ASP A 61 -7.14 3.58 14.12
C ASP A 61 -5.73 4.05 14.58
N PRO A 62 -5.33 5.31 14.32
CA PRO A 62 -4.04 5.82 14.76
C PRO A 62 -3.85 5.84 16.28
N GLN A 63 -4.92 5.77 17.07
CA GLN A 63 -4.82 5.73 18.54
C GLN A 63 -4.40 4.36 19.08
N ALA A 64 -4.42 3.32 18.26
CA ALA A 64 -4.06 1.96 18.65
C ALA A 64 -2.54 1.69 18.62
N ILE A 65 -1.73 2.63 18.09
CA ILE A 65 -0.29 2.49 17.96
C ILE A 65 0.46 3.76 18.40
N THR A 66 1.74 3.61 18.70
CA THR A 66 2.63 4.70 19.09
C THR A 66 3.65 5.03 17.98
N PRO A 67 4.33 6.19 18.04
CA PRO A 67 5.41 6.49 17.10
C PRO A 67 6.50 5.40 17.04
N ALA A 68 6.85 4.82 18.19
CA ALA A 68 7.87 3.77 18.30
C ALA A 68 7.47 2.48 17.58
N ASP A 69 6.17 2.22 17.44
CA ASP A 69 5.66 1.06 16.70
C ASP A 69 5.90 1.18 15.19
N LEU A 70 6.00 2.41 14.65
CA LEU A 70 6.20 2.65 13.23
C LEU A 70 7.67 2.77 12.83
N GLN A 71 8.48 3.43 13.67
CA GLN A 71 9.88 3.78 13.41
C GLN A 71 10.74 2.69 12.75
N PRO A 72 10.63 1.40 13.14
CA PRO A 72 11.44 0.35 12.53
C PRO A 72 11.11 0.04 11.05
N TYR A 73 9.92 0.43 10.56
CA TYR A 73 9.35 -0.15 9.34
C TYR A 73 9.27 0.81 8.15
N LEU A 74 8.95 2.09 8.37
CA LEU A 74 8.71 3.02 7.25
C LEU A 74 10.02 3.65 6.75
N LYS A 75 10.29 3.53 5.45
CA LYS A 75 11.48 4.10 4.78
C LYS A 75 11.15 4.79 3.45
N GLY A 76 9.88 4.93 3.10
CA GLY A 76 9.46 5.38 1.79
C GLY A 76 8.08 6.06 1.80
N PHE A 77 7.29 5.83 0.75
CA PHE A 77 6.03 6.53 0.56
C PHE A 77 4.90 5.83 1.32
N VAL A 78 4.15 6.60 2.12
CA VAL A 78 3.03 6.08 2.90
C VAL A 78 1.73 6.63 2.35
N ASP A 79 0.86 5.73 1.92
CA ASP A 79 -0.54 6.00 1.61
C ASP A 79 -1.41 5.71 2.84
N THR A 80 -2.16 6.71 3.30
CA THR A 80 -2.95 6.63 4.52
C THR A 80 -3.98 7.75 4.58
N THR A 81 -4.90 7.67 5.54
CA THR A 81 -5.86 8.74 5.83
C THR A 81 -5.21 9.89 6.59
N GLU A 82 -5.79 11.09 6.52
CA GLU A 82 -5.27 12.27 7.23
C GLU A 82 -5.21 12.09 8.75
N ALA A 83 -6.00 11.15 9.32
CA ALA A 83 -6.01 10.85 10.75
C ALA A 83 -4.65 10.34 11.26
N PHE A 84 -3.83 9.71 10.42
CA PHE A 84 -2.49 9.26 10.78
C PHE A 84 -1.43 10.37 10.72
N ALA A 85 -1.74 11.53 10.12
CA ALA A 85 -0.75 12.58 9.90
C ALA A 85 -0.07 13.10 11.18
N PRO A 86 -0.75 13.32 12.32
CA PRO A 86 -0.11 13.72 13.56
C PRO A 86 0.86 12.65 14.09
N LEU A 87 0.47 11.38 14.03
CA LEU A 87 1.30 10.26 14.47
C LEU A 87 2.56 10.13 13.60
N LEU A 88 2.41 10.23 12.28
CA LEU A 88 3.52 10.17 11.34
C LEU A 88 4.51 11.32 11.56
N LYS A 89 4.03 12.54 11.83
CA LYS A 89 4.91 13.69 12.14
C LYS A 89 5.69 13.51 13.44
N LEU A 90 5.12 12.85 14.43
CA LEU A 90 5.81 12.54 15.69
C LEU A 90 6.84 11.41 15.50
N ALA A 91 6.53 10.40 14.70
CA ALA A 91 7.45 9.30 14.41
C ALA A 91 8.60 9.71 13.48
N TYR A 92 8.31 10.59 12.52
CA TYR A 92 9.19 11.03 11.44
C TYR A 92 9.04 12.54 11.21
N PRO A 93 9.84 13.38 11.89
CA PRO A 93 9.76 14.84 11.76
C PRO A 93 9.96 15.36 10.32
N GLU A 94 10.64 14.59 9.48
CA GLU A 94 10.90 14.89 8.07
C GLU A 94 9.76 14.52 7.12
N VAL A 95 8.70 13.86 7.60
CA VAL A 95 7.59 13.43 6.75
C VAL A 95 6.92 14.66 6.12
N LYS A 96 6.72 14.60 4.80
CA LYS A 96 6.04 15.66 4.06
C LYS A 96 4.82 15.09 3.37
N PRO A 97 3.67 15.80 3.40
CA PRO A 97 2.56 15.45 2.54
C PRO A 97 3.01 15.55 1.09
N TRP A 98 2.70 14.53 0.30
CA TRP A 98 2.96 14.51 -1.13
C TRP A 98 1.64 14.40 -1.87
N GLN A 99 1.28 15.44 -2.62
CA GLN A 99 0.09 15.42 -3.45
C GLN A 99 0.31 14.49 -4.64
N ARG A 100 -0.54 13.47 -4.76
CA ARG A 100 -0.54 12.54 -5.88
C ARG A 100 -1.73 12.85 -6.78
N VAL A 101 -1.51 12.76 -8.09
CA VAL A 101 -2.58 12.81 -9.09
C VAL A 101 -2.97 11.38 -9.44
N VAL A 102 -4.23 11.04 -9.25
CA VAL A 102 -4.79 9.74 -9.64
C VAL A 102 -5.57 9.92 -10.93
N PHE A 103 -5.13 9.24 -11.98
CA PHE A 103 -5.87 9.17 -13.24
C PHE A 103 -6.81 7.98 -13.20
N VAL A 104 -8.08 8.22 -13.52
CA VAL A 104 -9.09 7.17 -13.63
C VAL A 104 -9.25 6.85 -15.12
N GLN A 105 -9.09 5.58 -15.48
CA GLN A 105 -9.38 5.13 -16.83
C GLN A 105 -10.91 5.07 -17.00
N PRO A 106 -11.48 5.67 -18.05
CA PRO A 106 -12.88 5.48 -18.36
C PRO A 106 -13.14 4.03 -18.79
N ASP A 107 -14.36 3.53 -18.55
CA ASP A 107 -14.76 2.14 -18.86
C ASP A 107 -14.49 1.73 -20.32
N HIS A 108 -14.46 2.72 -21.22
CA HIS A 108 -14.12 2.54 -22.63
C HIS A 108 -13.06 3.54 -23.06
N SER A 109 -11.98 3.01 -23.62
CA SER A 109 -10.91 3.77 -24.28
C SER A 109 -10.51 3.06 -25.56
N GLU A 110 -10.61 3.76 -26.69
CA GLU A 110 -10.16 3.27 -27.99
C GLU A 110 -8.63 3.11 -27.99
N PRO A 111 -8.07 1.98 -28.45
CA PRO A 111 -6.63 1.81 -28.57
C PRO A 111 -6.05 2.83 -29.54
N VAL A 112 -5.04 3.59 -29.11
CA VAL A 112 -4.31 4.47 -30.01
C VAL A 112 -3.36 3.63 -30.86
N ALA A 113 -3.42 3.80 -32.18
CA ALA A 113 -2.50 3.13 -33.10
C ALA A 113 -1.05 3.52 -32.77
N ALA A 114 -0.15 2.53 -32.74
CA ALA A 114 1.25 2.69 -32.34
C ALA A 114 2.12 3.54 -33.30
N GLY A 115 1.52 4.15 -34.34
CA GLY A 115 2.26 4.79 -35.43
C GLY A 115 3.26 3.81 -36.05
N ASP A 116 4.51 4.24 -36.18
CA ASP A 116 5.61 3.44 -36.76
C ASP A 116 6.32 2.51 -35.74
N TYR A 117 5.82 2.44 -34.49
CA TYR A 117 6.43 1.62 -33.45
C TYR A 117 5.79 0.22 -33.36
N SER A 118 6.60 -0.80 -33.08
CA SER A 118 6.10 -2.13 -32.74
C SER A 118 5.85 -2.24 -31.23
N LEU A 119 4.58 -2.34 -30.85
CA LEU A 119 4.18 -2.64 -29.47
C LEU A 119 4.02 -4.15 -29.29
N ARG A 120 4.71 -4.73 -28.31
CA ARG A 120 4.51 -6.12 -27.88
C ARG A 120 4.49 -6.23 -26.36
N ARG A 121 3.91 -7.31 -25.85
CA ARG A 121 3.96 -7.65 -24.42
C ARG A 121 5.41 -7.91 -23.99
N LEU A 122 5.76 -7.43 -22.80
CA LEU A 122 7.04 -7.76 -22.15
C LEU A 122 7.11 -9.26 -21.86
N ALA A 123 8.27 -9.84 -22.12
CA ALA A 123 8.61 -11.22 -21.83
C ALA A 123 9.74 -11.28 -20.79
N PRO A 124 9.94 -12.40 -20.07
CA PRO A 124 11.01 -12.53 -19.09
C PRO A 124 12.42 -12.23 -19.65
N SER A 125 12.63 -12.43 -20.95
CA SER A 125 13.89 -12.12 -21.65
C SER A 125 14.21 -10.63 -21.77
N ASP A 126 13.27 -9.75 -21.44
CA ASP A 126 13.41 -8.29 -21.55
C ASP A 126 13.89 -7.63 -20.24
N SER A 127 14.30 -8.44 -19.25
CA SER A 127 14.73 -8.00 -17.91
C SER A 127 16.25 -7.95 -17.76
#